data_AF-F0TCP2-F1
#
_entry.id   AF-F0TCP2-F1
#
_cell.length_a   1.000
_cell.length_b   1.000
_cell.length_c   1.000
_cell.angle_alpha   90.00
_cell.angle_beta   90.00
_cell.angle_gamma   90.00
#
_symmetry.space_group_name_H-M   'P 1'
#
loop_
_entity.id
_entity.type
_entity.pdbx_description
1 polymer ?
#
loop_
_entity_poly.entity_id
_entity_poly.type
_entity_poly.pdbx_seq_one_letter_code
_entity_poly.pdbx_strand_id
1 'polypeptide(L)'
;MFIKIRRDTLIILLLAFLLIFSGRVMTYMSYASSTTSDQGVPISGVIVKGNDIVPLDSIKNSMANVGFRSGSYIQGDTLVTSKRQVPLNEAIDNAKQAVMLTTIPGTQITPIVAADVEVDNSTGIVTVNVIEDFSNIYIKGLNGTY
;
A
#
# COMPACT_ATOMS: atom_id res chain seq x y z
N MET A 1 -19.17 -35.19 46.52
CA MET A 1 -19.21 -34.07 47.47
C MET A 1 -20.08 -32.98 46.88
N PHE A 2 -21.36 -32.91 47.25
CA PHE A 2 -22.27 -31.88 46.75
C PHE A 2 -22.13 -30.63 47.62
N ILE A 3 -21.61 -29.54 47.04
CA ILE A 3 -21.51 -28.26 47.74
C ILE A 3 -22.95 -27.74 47.94
N LYS A 4 -23.43 -27.73 49.19
CA LYS A 4 -24.70 -27.06 49.56
C LYS A 4 -24.46 -25.55 49.59
N ILE A 5 -24.78 -24.87 48.50
CA ILE A 5 -24.70 -23.40 48.39
C ILE A 5 -26.09 -22.81 48.71
N ARG A 6 -26.13 -21.73 49.49
CA ARG A 6 -27.39 -20.99 49.75
C ARG A 6 -27.83 -20.23 48.50
N ARG A 7 -29.15 -20.14 48.29
CA ARG A 7 -29.76 -19.52 47.08
C ARG A 7 -29.24 -18.11 46.83
N ASP A 8 -29.09 -17.30 47.88
CA ASP A 8 -28.62 -15.92 47.77
C ASP A 8 -27.16 -15.84 47.31
N THR A 9 -26.30 -16.76 47.78
CA THR A 9 -24.89 -16.85 47.36
C THR A 9 -24.79 -17.27 45.89
N LEU A 10 -25.70 -18.13 45.42
CA LEU A 10 -25.76 -18.55 44.01
C LEU A 10 -26.18 -17.39 43.09
N ILE A 11 -27.15 -16.58 43.52
CA ILE A 11 -27.61 -15.39 42.77
C ILE A 11 -26.47 -14.37 42.60
N ILE A 12 -25.72 -14.10 43.67
CA ILE A 12 -24.58 -13.15 43.62
C ILE A 12 -23.49 -13.65 42.67
N LEU A 13 -23.18 -14.96 42.72
CA LEU A 13 -22.14 -15.56 41.90
C LEU A 13 -22.52 -15.58 40.41
N LEU A 14 -23.80 -15.84 40.12
CA LEU A 14 -24.35 -15.77 38.77
C LEU A 14 -24.33 -14.34 38.21
N LEU A 15 -24.70 -13.35 39.03
CA LEU A 15 -24.66 -11.94 38.64
C LEU A 15 -23.23 -11.48 38.30
N ALA A 16 -22.26 -11.84 39.15
CA ALA A 16 -20.85 -11.52 38.94
C ALA A 16 -20.31 -12.17 37.65
N PHE A 17 -20.67 -13.43 37.39
CA PHE A 17 -20.32 -14.12 36.15
C PHE A 17 -20.90 -13.39 34.92
N LEU A 18 -22.17 -12.97 34.98
CA LEU A 18 -22.85 -12.28 33.88
C LEU A 18 -22.19 -10.93 33.55
N LEU A 19 -21.77 -10.18 34.58
CA LEU A 19 -21.05 -8.91 34.43
C LEU A 19 -19.66 -9.09 33.80
N ILE A 20 -18.91 -10.12 34.22
CA ILE A 20 -17.60 -10.41 33.63
C ILE A 20 -17.74 -10.89 32.19
N PHE A 21 -18.74 -11.74 31.94
CA PHE A 21 -19.01 -12.28 30.61
C PHE A 21 -19.45 -11.18 29.63
N SER A 22 -20.34 -10.27 30.03
CA SER A 22 -20.77 -9.15 29.17
C SER A 22 -19.63 -8.21 28.82
N GLY A 23 -18.74 -7.90 29.77
CA GLY A 23 -17.54 -7.09 29.51
C GLY A 23 -16.61 -7.76 28.49
N ARG A 24 -16.38 -9.07 28.65
CA ARG A 24 -15.55 -9.87 27.71
C ARG A 24 -16.18 -9.97 26.32
N VAL A 25 -17.50 -10.15 26.24
CA VAL A 25 -18.24 -10.17 24.97
C VAL A 25 -18.21 -8.80 24.30
N MET A 26 -18.36 -7.71 25.04
CA MET A 26 -18.25 -6.36 24.49
C MET A 26 -16.86 -6.11 23.89
N THR A 27 -15.80 -6.51 24.59
CA THR A 27 -14.43 -6.44 24.06
C THR A 27 -14.25 -7.31 22.81
N TYR A 28 -14.79 -8.53 22.82
CA TYR A 28 -14.71 -9.41 21.67
C TYR A 28 -15.49 -8.87 20.46
N MET A 29 -16.69 -8.32 20.70
CA MET A 29 -17.48 -7.65 19.66
C MET A 29 -16.80 -6.39 19.16
N SER A 30 -16.13 -5.60 20.01
CA SER A 30 -15.35 -4.45 19.52
C SER A 30 -14.19 -4.87 18.63
N TYR A 31 -13.53 -6.00 18.91
CA TYR A 31 -12.47 -6.55 18.05
C TYR A 31 -13.01 -7.19 16.76
N ALA A 32 -14.16 -7.88 16.83
CA ALA A 32 -14.76 -8.51 15.65
C ALA A 32 -15.52 -7.51 14.76
N SER A 33 -16.06 -6.45 15.37
CA SER A 33 -16.80 -5.37 14.70
C SER A 33 -15.92 -4.19 14.32
N SER A 34 -14.64 -4.15 14.72
CA SER A 34 -13.68 -3.22 14.14
C SER A 34 -13.39 -3.66 12.70
N THR A 35 -14.28 -3.28 11.79
CA THR A 35 -14.01 -3.19 10.36
C THR A 35 -13.13 -1.98 10.03
N THR A 36 -12.66 -1.26 11.05
CA THR A 36 -11.67 -0.20 10.93
C THR A 36 -10.33 -0.81 10.55
N SER A 37 -10.00 -0.73 9.28
CA SER A 37 -8.63 -0.47 8.86
C SER A 37 -8.16 0.84 9.50
N ASP A 38 -7.75 0.80 10.78
CA ASP A 38 -7.02 1.91 11.41
C ASP A 38 -5.72 2.25 10.64
N GLN A 39 -5.31 1.35 9.74
CA GLN A 39 -4.14 1.46 8.88
C GLN A 39 -4.48 1.83 7.42
N GLY A 40 -5.59 2.53 7.13
CA GLY A 40 -5.84 3.05 5.78
C GLY A 40 -6.08 2.01 4.69
N VAL A 41 -6.08 2.43 3.42
CA VAL A 41 -6.31 1.58 2.25
C VAL A 41 -4.98 0.96 1.80
N PRO A 42 -4.83 -0.38 1.85
CA PRO A 42 -3.58 -1.03 1.46
C PRO A 42 -3.34 -0.88 -0.04
N ILE A 43 -2.07 -0.74 -0.44
CA ILE A 43 -1.71 -0.77 -1.85
C ILE A 43 -1.92 -2.19 -2.38
N SER A 44 -2.98 -2.36 -3.19
CA SER A 44 -3.38 -3.65 -3.73
C SER A 44 -2.49 -4.08 -4.91
N GLY A 45 -1.90 -3.12 -5.63
CA GLY A 45 -1.01 -3.42 -6.74
C GLY A 45 -0.73 -2.22 -7.64
N VAL A 46 0.23 -2.40 -8.54
CA VAL A 46 0.62 -1.41 -9.55
C VAL A 46 0.29 -1.97 -10.93
N ILE A 47 -0.55 -1.24 -11.67
CA ILE A 47 -0.91 -1.51 -13.06
C ILE A 47 -0.11 -0.55 -13.93
N VAL A 48 0.67 -1.07 -14.86
CA VAL A 48 1.46 -0.27 -15.80
C VAL A 48 0.81 -0.37 -17.18
N LYS A 49 0.71 0.75 -17.88
CA LYS A 49 0.17 0.86 -19.24
C LYS A 49 1.10 1.71 -20.10
N GLY A 50 1.18 1.40 -21.39
CA GLY A 50 1.98 2.17 -22.36
C GLY A 50 3.48 1.82 -22.39
N ASN A 51 3.89 0.76 -21.69
CA ASN A 51 5.24 0.22 -21.82
C ASN A 51 5.34 -0.66 -23.07
N ASP A 52 6.40 -0.48 -23.87
CA ASP A 52 6.67 -1.28 -25.06
C ASP A 52 8.00 -2.05 -24.89
N ILE A 53 9.10 -1.32 -24.62
CA ILE A 53 10.44 -1.91 -24.48
C ILE A 53 10.85 -2.06 -23.02
N VAL A 54 10.51 -1.10 -22.15
CA VAL A 54 10.89 -1.21 -20.74
C VAL A 54 10.05 -2.33 -20.11
N PRO A 55 10.69 -3.34 -19.50
CA PRO A 55 9.95 -4.41 -18.87
C PRO A 55 9.07 -3.89 -17.74
N LEU A 56 7.85 -4.40 -17.69
CA LEU A 56 6.86 -4.09 -16.66
C LEU A 56 7.43 -4.25 -15.24
N ASP A 57 8.27 -5.26 -15.03
CA ASP A 57 8.90 -5.52 -13.73
C ASP A 57 9.90 -4.44 -13.31
N SER A 58 10.63 -3.84 -14.26
CA SER A 58 11.52 -2.71 -13.97
C SER A 58 10.74 -1.51 -13.46
N ILE A 59 9.63 -1.18 -14.12
CA ILE A 59 8.75 -0.06 -13.74
C ILE A 59 8.12 -0.34 -12.37
N LYS A 60 7.62 -1.56 -12.15
CA LYS A 60 7.07 -1.98 -10.85
C LYS A 60 8.11 -1.91 -9.73
N ASN A 61 9.37 -2.24 -10.00
CA ASN A 61 10.45 -2.12 -9.03
C ASN A 61 10.74 -0.65 -8.69
N SER A 62 10.76 0.25 -9.70
CA SER A 62 10.88 1.69 -9.45
C SER A 62 9.73 2.22 -8.59
N MET A 63 8.50 1.78 -8.85
CA MET A 63 7.31 2.11 -8.04
C MET A 63 7.40 1.55 -6.61
N ALA A 64 7.92 0.33 -6.45
CA ALA A 64 8.12 -0.26 -5.15
C ALA A 64 9.19 0.47 -4.32
N ASN A 65 10.22 1.02 -4.98
CA ASN A 65 11.29 1.79 -4.33
C ASN A 65 10.80 3.11 -3.75
N VAL A 66 9.84 3.76 -4.40
CA VAL A 66 9.25 5.01 -3.89
C VAL A 66 8.23 4.76 -2.77
N GLY A 67 7.64 3.56 -2.71
CA GLY A 67 6.77 3.14 -1.61
C GLY A 67 5.45 2.50 -2.06
N PHE A 68 5.14 2.50 -3.36
CA PHE A 68 3.93 1.88 -3.89
C PHE A 68 4.11 0.37 -4.06
N ARG A 69 4.11 -0.34 -2.93
CA ARG A 69 4.28 -1.80 -2.86
C ARG A 69 3.36 -2.42 -1.82
N SER A 70 3.16 -3.73 -1.95
CA SER A 70 2.48 -4.54 -0.93
C SER A 70 3.11 -4.32 0.45
N GLY A 71 2.25 -4.13 1.46
CA GLY A 71 2.63 -3.77 2.82
C GLY A 71 2.73 -2.26 3.09
N SER A 72 2.51 -1.41 2.08
CA SER A 72 2.30 0.03 2.26
C SER A 72 0.81 0.33 2.16
N TYR A 73 0.38 1.44 2.76
CA TYR A 73 -1.03 1.83 2.79
C TYR A 73 -1.20 3.34 2.70
N ILE A 74 -2.37 3.75 2.22
CA ILE A 74 -2.78 5.15 2.07
C ILE A 74 -3.71 5.47 3.24
N GLN A 75 -3.29 6.41 4.07
CA GLN A 75 -4.08 6.91 5.18
C GLN A 75 -4.47 8.37 4.88
N GLY A 76 -5.69 8.56 4.37
CA GLY A 76 -6.13 9.87 3.87
C GLY A 76 -5.22 10.34 2.74
N ASP A 77 -4.53 11.46 2.95
CA ASP A 77 -3.60 12.05 1.97
C ASP A 77 -2.13 11.68 2.23
N THR A 78 -1.86 10.62 2.99
CA THR A 78 -0.49 10.20 3.33
C THR A 78 -0.22 8.76 2.89
N LEU A 79 0.87 8.55 2.17
CA LEU A 79 1.43 7.23 1.91
C LEU A 79 2.29 6.82 3.11
N VAL A 80 1.88 5.75 3.78
CA VAL A 80 2.63 5.16 4.89
C VAL A 80 3.35 3.91 4.42
N THR A 81 4.67 3.93 4.56
CA THR A 81 5.56 2.81 4.26
C THR A 81 6.23 2.32 5.53
N SER A 82 6.93 1.18 5.47
CA SER A 82 7.68 0.65 6.62
C SER A 82 8.84 1.53 7.10
N LYS A 83 9.25 2.54 6.33
CA LYS A 83 10.41 3.41 6.65
C LYS A 83 10.06 4.88 6.82
N ARG A 84 9.02 5.37 6.14
CA ARG A 84 8.66 6.79 6.07
C ARG A 84 7.17 7.00 5.82
N GLN A 85 6.68 8.16 6.22
CA GLN A 85 5.35 8.66 5.91
C GLN A 85 5.53 9.89 5.02
N VAL A 86 4.89 9.90 3.86
CA VAL A 86 5.05 10.95 2.85
C VAL A 86 3.68 11.39 2.37
N PRO A 87 3.42 12.70 2.18
CA PRO A 87 2.21 13.18 1.53
C PRO A 87 1.98 12.48 0.18
N LEU A 88 0.74 12.15 -0.14
CA LEU A 88 0.40 11.37 -1.33
C LEU A 88 0.76 12.11 -2.61
N ASN A 89 0.60 13.43 -2.65
CA ASN A 89 1.01 14.25 -3.80
C ASN A 89 2.52 14.16 -4.06
N GLU A 90 3.33 14.30 -3.01
CA GLU A 90 4.78 14.21 -3.09
C GLU A 90 5.21 12.78 -3.44
N ALA A 91 4.52 11.76 -2.90
CA ALA A 91 4.76 10.38 -3.27
C ALA A 91 4.47 10.11 -4.75
N ILE A 92 3.40 10.67 -5.30
CA ILE A 92 3.03 10.59 -6.71
C ILE A 92 4.08 11.29 -7.59
N ASP A 93 4.53 12.48 -7.22
CA ASP A 93 5.55 13.21 -7.99
C ASP A 93 6.90 12.48 -7.98
N ASN A 94 7.30 11.94 -6.82
CA ASN A 94 8.49 11.10 -6.69
C ASN A 94 8.35 9.82 -7.52
N ALA A 95 7.16 9.22 -7.58
CA ALA A 95 6.89 8.06 -8.41
C ALA A 95 7.02 8.37 -9.90
N LYS A 96 6.46 9.50 -10.37
CA LYS A 96 6.60 9.95 -11.76
C LYS A 96 8.08 10.07 -12.14
N GLN A 97 8.87 10.75 -11.32
CA GLN A 97 10.30 10.90 -11.55
C GLN A 97 11.04 9.56 -11.52
N ALA A 98 10.76 8.69 -10.55
CA ALA A 98 11.38 7.38 -10.46
C ALA A 98 11.07 6.49 -11.67
N VAL A 99 9.84 6.55 -12.19
CA VAL A 99 9.43 5.81 -13.38
C VAL A 99 10.18 6.33 -14.61
N MET A 100 10.29 7.64 -14.80
CA MET A 100 11.05 8.24 -15.91
C MET A 100 12.53 7.85 -15.90
N LEU A 101 13.11 7.63 -14.72
CA LEU A 101 14.49 7.18 -14.57
C LEU A 101 14.67 5.66 -14.71
N THR A 102 13.60 4.91 -14.98
CA THR A 102 13.69 3.46 -15.18
C THR A 102 14.47 3.16 -16.46
N THR A 103 15.53 2.36 -16.31
CA THR A 103 16.35 1.92 -17.43
C THR A 103 15.89 0.60 -18.02
N ILE A 104 16.20 0.36 -19.29
CA ILE A 104 16.13 -0.98 -19.86
C ILE A 104 17.18 -1.86 -19.17
N PRO A 105 16.83 -3.04 -18.64
CA PRO A 105 17.76 -3.92 -17.93
C PRO A 105 19.02 -4.22 -18.74
N GLY A 106 20.18 -4.14 -18.08
CA GLY A 106 21.48 -4.35 -18.72
C GLY A 106 22.00 -3.14 -19.50
N THR A 107 21.29 -2.01 -19.50
CA THR A 107 21.70 -0.77 -20.19
C THR A 107 21.63 0.44 -19.24
N GLN A 108 22.07 1.60 -19.72
CA GLN A 108 21.89 2.90 -19.05
C GLN A 108 20.82 3.76 -19.76
N ILE A 109 20.04 3.17 -20.68
CA ILE A 109 19.08 3.90 -21.50
C ILE A 109 17.77 4.06 -20.74
N THR A 110 17.29 5.29 -20.63
CA THR A 110 16.01 5.68 -20.03
C THR A 110 15.05 6.19 -21.12
N PRO A 111 14.24 5.31 -21.74
CA PRO A 111 13.39 5.69 -22.89
C PRO A 111 12.05 6.33 -22.48
N ILE A 112 11.75 6.40 -21.18
CA ILE A 112 10.48 6.96 -20.68
C ILE A 112 10.59 8.48 -20.61
N VAL A 113 9.85 9.18 -21.48
CA VAL A 113 9.90 10.65 -21.58
C VAL A 113 8.83 11.31 -20.74
N ALA A 114 7.70 10.63 -20.52
CA ALA A 114 6.67 11.08 -19.60
C ALA A 114 6.05 9.90 -18.87
N ALA A 115 5.70 10.12 -17.60
CA ALA A 115 4.95 9.17 -16.80
C ALA A 115 3.84 9.91 -16.04
N ASP A 116 2.67 9.30 -16.01
CA ASP A 116 1.57 9.72 -15.16
C ASP A 116 1.22 8.61 -14.18
N VAL A 117 0.90 9.00 -12.94
CA VAL A 117 0.67 8.08 -11.83
C VAL A 117 -0.60 8.51 -11.14
N GLU A 118 -1.59 7.63 -11.17
CA GLU A 118 -2.90 7.82 -10.56
C GLU A 118 -3.10 6.77 -9.47
N VAL A 119 -3.63 7.20 -8.33
CA VAL A 119 -3.84 6.35 -7.17
C VAL A 119 -5.33 6.35 -6.84
N ASP A 120 -5.96 5.18 -6.88
CA ASP A 120 -7.34 5.02 -6.43
C ASP A 120 -7.35 4.83 -4.92
N ASN A 121 -7.77 5.86 -4.20
CA ASN A 121 -7.85 5.88 -2.74
C ASN A 121 -8.90 4.91 -2.18
N SER A 122 -9.78 4.34 -3.00
CA SER A 122 -10.79 3.38 -2.57
C SER A 122 -10.33 1.93 -2.72
N THR A 123 -9.61 1.61 -3.79
CA THR A 123 -9.14 0.25 -4.10
C THR A 123 -7.67 0.01 -3.79
N GLY A 124 -6.88 1.08 -3.61
CA GLY A 124 -5.44 1.01 -3.41
C GLY A 124 -4.68 0.57 -4.67
N ILE A 125 -5.32 0.65 -5.84
CA ILE A 125 -4.70 0.35 -7.12
C ILE A 125 -3.97 1.60 -7.62
N VAL A 126 -2.70 1.43 -7.98
CA VAL A 126 -1.88 2.48 -8.57
C VAL A 126 -1.78 2.23 -10.07
N THR A 127 -2.28 3.15 -10.87
CA THR A 127 -2.17 3.10 -12.34
C THR A 127 -1.03 3.99 -12.79
N VAL A 128 -0.09 3.42 -13.52
CA VAL A 128 1.05 4.13 -14.10
C VAL A 128 0.90 4.10 -15.61
N ASN A 129 0.70 5.27 -16.21
CA ASN A 129 0.68 5.45 -17.64
C ASN A 129 2.05 5.96 -18.07
N VAL A 130 2.67 5.28 -19.02
CA VAL A 130 4.03 5.56 -19.48
C VAL A 130 3.98 5.94 -20.95
N ILE A 131 4.76 6.96 -21.31
CA ILE A 131 5.02 7.33 -22.70
C ILE A 131 6.51 7.12 -22.93
N GLU A 132 6.81 6.11 -23.76
CA GLU A 132 8.15 5.83 -24.23
C GLU A 132 8.40 6.59 -25.54
N ASP A 133 9.56 7.24 -25.66
CA ASP A 133 10.03 7.85 -26.90
C ASP A 133 11.51 7.53 -27.10
N PHE A 134 11.81 7.07 -28.31
CA PHE A 134 13.10 6.52 -28.71
C PHE A 134 13.87 7.46 -29.64
N SER A 135 13.29 8.60 -30.01
CA SER A 135 13.94 9.57 -30.89
C SER A 135 15.16 10.26 -30.25
N ASN A 136 15.30 10.15 -28.93
CA ASN A 136 16.33 10.83 -28.15
C ASN A 136 17.14 9.86 -27.25
N ILE A 137 17.53 8.69 -27.78
CA ILE A 137 18.34 7.74 -27.01
C ILE A 137 19.81 8.22 -26.95
N TYR A 138 20.28 8.51 -25.74
CA TYR A 138 21.69 8.81 -25.48
C TYR A 138 22.45 7.55 -25.06
N ILE A 139 23.33 7.04 -25.94
CA ILE A 139 24.17 5.87 -25.65
C ILE A 139 25.55 6.35 -25.20
N LYS A 140 25.86 6.20 -23.91
CA LYS A 140 27.17 6.58 -23.35
C LYS A 140 28.30 5.79 -24.05
N GLY A 141 29.11 6.50 -24.83
CA GLY A 141 30.23 5.92 -25.60
C GLY A 141 30.07 5.99 -27.13
N LEU A 142 28.89 6.38 -27.62
CA LEU A 142 28.62 6.70 -29.02
C LEU A 142 28.13 8.15 -29.09
N ASN A 143 28.88 9.02 -29.76
CA ASN A 143 28.47 10.41 -29.94
C ASN A 143 27.36 10.49 -31.01
N GLY A 144 26.12 10.68 -30.58
CA GLY A 144 24.96 10.89 -31.45
C GLY A 144 23.63 10.72 -30.71
N THR A 145 22.56 11.33 -31.23
CA THR A 145 21.17 10.94 -30.99
C THR A 145 20.81 9.86 -32.01
N TYR A 146 20.31 8.72 -31.54
CA TYR A 146 19.98 7.55 -32.36
C TYR A 146 18.51 7.20 -32.24
#